data_AF-A0A961CNR9-F1
#
_entry.id   AF-A0A961CNR9-F1
#
_cell.length_a   1.000
_cell.length_b   1.000
_cell.length_c   1.000
_cell.angle_alpha   90.00
_cell.angle_beta   90.00
_cell.angle_gamma   90.00
#
_symmetry.space_group_name_H-M   'P 1'
#
loop_
_entity.id
_entity.type
_entity.pdbx_description
1 polymer ?
#
loop_
_entity_poly.entity_id
_entity_poly.type
_entity_poly.pdbx_seq_one_letter_code
_entity_poly.pdbx_strand_id
1 'polypeptide(L)'
;MPNSAHSWAHPFRTASLAICDALHALGIGRIHLMSPYPDWLTGQTVAYGAQAGIDVLAVEQLLGEGEQFRAYETRSDEVVGHLQRFVPQPNSAVLLSGTG
;
A
#
# COMPACT_ATOMS: atom_id res chain seq x y z
N MET A 1 13.45 26.42 14.20
CA MET A 1 14.22 25.51 15.07
C MET A 1 14.81 24.42 14.21
N PRO A 2 16.12 24.12 14.27
CA PRO A 2 16.70 23.08 13.43
C PRO A 2 16.24 21.71 13.93
N ASN A 3 15.72 20.91 13.00
CA ASN A 3 15.30 19.52 13.21
C ASN A 3 16.56 18.68 13.44
N SER A 4 16.79 18.22 14.66
CA SER A 4 17.94 17.39 15.02
C SER A 4 17.75 15.98 14.45
N ALA A 5 18.28 15.76 13.25
CA ALA A 5 18.40 14.44 12.65
C ALA A 5 19.27 13.55 13.55
N HIS A 6 18.65 12.53 14.15
CA HIS A 6 19.40 11.49 14.85
C HIS A 6 20.25 10.76 13.81
N SER A 7 21.57 10.77 13.97
CA SER A 7 22.47 10.02 13.09
C SER A 7 22.47 8.55 13.54
N TRP A 8 21.62 7.74 12.92
CA TRP A 8 21.83 6.28 12.94
C TRP A 8 23.15 5.98 12.21
N ALA A 9 23.99 5.11 12.78
CA ALA A 9 25.31 4.78 12.23
C ALA A 9 25.26 4.14 10.82
N HIS A 10 24.06 3.78 10.34
CA HIS A 10 23.81 3.16 9.05
C HIS A 10 22.54 3.75 8.40
N PRO A 11 22.49 3.83 7.05
CA PRO A 11 21.27 4.20 6.36
C PRO A 11 20.19 3.15 6.60
N PHE A 12 18.99 3.59 6.95
CA PHE A 12 17.80 2.74 7.05
C PHE A 12 16.69 3.33 6.17
N ARG A 13 15.79 2.46 5.72
CA ARG A 13 14.58 2.79 4.99
C ARG A 13 13.47 1.87 5.47
N THR A 14 12.25 2.38 5.53
CA THR A 14 11.06 1.55 5.76
C THR A 14 10.49 1.11 4.42
N ALA A 15 9.75 0.00 4.40
CA ALA A 15 9.02 -0.43 3.22
C ALA A 15 8.06 0.66 2.73
N SER A 16 7.37 1.35 3.65
CA SER A 16 6.47 2.46 3.34
C SER A 16 7.20 3.60 2.59
N LEU A 17 8.39 3.98 3.04
CA LEU A 17 9.18 5.03 2.37
C LEU A 17 9.65 4.56 0.99
N ALA A 18 10.11 3.31 0.87
CA ALA A 18 10.53 2.74 -0.41
C ALA A 18 9.38 2.70 -1.43
N ILE A 19 8.16 2.36 -0.99
CA ILE A 19 6.96 2.38 -1.84
C ILE A 19 6.65 3.82 -2.28
N CYS A 20 6.68 4.79 -1.38
CA CYS A 20 6.47 6.21 -1.73
C CYS A 20 7.51 6.71 -2.74
N ASP A 21 8.79 6.46 -2.49
CA ASP A 21 9.88 6.86 -3.39
C ASP A 21 9.70 6.23 -4.78
N ALA A 22 9.29 4.96 -4.84
CA ALA A 22 9.02 4.28 -6.11
C ALA A 22 7.83 4.88 -6.87
N LEU A 23 6.72 5.17 -6.17
CA LEU A 23 5.54 5.80 -6.80
C LEU A 23 5.89 7.20 -7.35
N HIS A 24 6.63 8.01 -6.58
CA HIS A 24 7.08 9.32 -7.04
C HIS A 24 8.05 9.24 -8.22
N ALA A 25 9.00 8.30 -8.19
CA ALA A 25 9.93 8.09 -9.29
C ALA A 25 9.23 7.66 -10.59
N LEU A 26 8.10 6.94 -10.48
CA LEU A 26 7.25 6.55 -11.62
C LEU A 26 6.25 7.64 -12.03
N GLY A 27 6.18 8.77 -11.33
CA GLY A 27 5.18 9.82 -11.58
C GLY A 27 3.75 9.39 -11.25
N ILE A 28 3.58 8.37 -10.41
CA ILE A 28 2.27 7.83 -10.01
C ILE A 28 1.80 8.56 -8.76
N GLY A 29 0.69 9.30 -8.90
CA GLY A 29 0.03 9.98 -7.78
C GLY A 29 -1.33 9.39 -7.41
N ARG A 30 -1.83 8.39 -8.15
CA ARG A 30 -3.18 7.82 -7.97
C ARG A 30 -3.10 6.31 -7.96
N ILE A 31 -3.57 5.68 -6.88
CA ILE A 31 -3.49 4.23 -6.72
C ILE A 31 -4.82 3.62 -6.30
N HIS A 32 -5.06 2.39 -6.73
CA HIS A 32 -5.97 1.46 -6.07
C HIS A 32 -5.16 0.57 -5.14
N LEU A 33 -5.56 0.50 -3.87
CA LEU A 33 -4.85 -0.26 -2.86
C LEU A 33 -5.50 -1.64 -2.71
N MET A 34 -4.77 -2.70 -3.01
CA MET A 34 -5.14 -4.06 -2.62
C MET A 34 -4.53 -4.37 -1.26
N SER A 35 -5.39 -4.47 -0.25
CA SER A 35 -4.99 -4.63 1.15
C SER A 35 -5.42 -5.99 1.69
N PRO A 36 -4.50 -6.79 2.29
CA PRO A 36 -4.82 -7.94 3.10
C PRO A 36 -4.95 -7.57 4.59
N TYR A 37 -4.96 -6.27 4.93
CA TYR A 37 -4.94 -5.79 6.30
C TYR A 37 -6.32 -5.38 6.80
N PRO A 38 -6.58 -5.51 8.12
CA PRO A 38 -7.82 -5.02 8.70
C PRO A 38 -8.00 -3.51 8.47
N ASP A 39 -9.25 -3.05 8.47
CA ASP A 39 -9.61 -1.68 8.10
C ASP A 39 -8.84 -0.60 8.86
N TRP A 40 -8.57 -0.81 10.15
CA TRP A 40 -7.83 0.17 10.95
C TRP A 40 -6.41 0.39 10.41
N LEU A 41 -5.72 -0.66 9.97
CA LEU A 41 -4.35 -0.60 9.45
C LEU A 41 -4.34 -0.13 8.00
N THR A 42 -5.32 -0.56 7.23
CA THR A 42 -5.56 -0.04 5.88
C THR A 42 -5.82 1.47 5.92
N GLY A 43 -6.59 1.95 6.90
CA GLY A 43 -6.82 3.36 7.15
C GLY A 43 -5.54 4.14 7.46
N GLN A 44 -4.60 3.56 8.22
CA GLN A 44 -3.27 4.18 8.43
C GLN A 44 -2.48 4.29 7.11
N THR A 45 -2.55 3.26 6.27
CA THR A 45 -1.89 3.27 4.94
C THR A 45 -2.46 4.36 4.05
N VAL A 46 -3.79 4.51 4.01
CA VAL A 46 -4.47 5.57 3.26
C VAL A 46 -4.06 6.96 3.78
N ALA A 47 -4.07 7.15 5.10
CA ALA A 47 -3.69 8.43 5.71
C ALA A 47 -2.22 8.80 5.43
N TYR A 48 -1.31 7.82 5.52
CA TYR A 48 0.10 8.01 5.18
C TYR A 48 0.28 8.38 3.71
N GLY A 49 -0.38 7.66 2.80
CA GLY A 49 -0.34 7.94 1.36
C GLY A 49 -0.81 9.36 1.04
N ALA A 50 -1.94 9.79 1.62
CA ALA A 50 -2.47 11.14 1.42
C ALA A 50 -1.47 12.22 1.88
N GLN A 51 -0.82 12.03 3.03
CA GLN A 51 0.22 12.95 3.51
C GLN A 51 1.47 12.96 2.62
N ALA A 52 1.75 11.85 1.93
CA ALA A 52 2.83 11.72 0.95
C ALA A 52 2.43 12.18 -0.47
N GLY A 53 1.24 12.74 -0.66
CA GLY A 53 0.76 13.20 -1.97
C GLY A 53 0.28 12.08 -2.91
N ILE A 54 -0.06 10.92 -2.36
CA ILE A 54 -0.63 9.78 -3.08
C ILE A 54 -2.14 9.71 -2.80
N ASP A 55 -2.94 9.75 -3.86
CA ASP A 55 -4.40 9.62 -3.84
C ASP A 55 -4.81 8.14 -3.92
N VAL A 56 -5.36 7.60 -2.82
CA VAL A 56 -5.89 6.23 -2.79
C VAL A 56 -7.35 6.26 -3.26
N LEU A 57 -7.58 5.86 -4.50
CA LEU A 57 -8.86 5.94 -5.19
C LEU A 57 -9.91 4.96 -4.65
N ALA A 58 -9.46 3.74 -4.33
CA ALA A 58 -10.28 2.71 -3.72
C ALA A 58 -9.38 1.71 -2.97
N VAL A 59 -9.99 1.03 -2.01
CA VAL A 59 -9.38 -0.07 -1.28
C VAL A 59 -10.13 -1.34 -1.66
N GLU A 60 -9.38 -2.33 -2.15
CA GLU A 60 -9.87 -3.67 -2.42
C GLU A 60 -9.37 -4.59 -1.29
N GLN A 61 -10.29 -5.09 -0.47
CA GLN A 61 -9.98 -6.00 0.63
C GLN A 61 -9.80 -7.42 0.10
N LEU A 62 -8.58 -7.95 0.21
CA LEU A 62 -8.23 -9.29 -0.30
C LEU A 62 -8.73 -10.43 0.61
N LEU A 63 -9.02 -10.16 1.89
CA LEU A 63 -9.36 -11.19 2.89
C LEU A 63 -10.83 -11.19 3.34
N GLY A 64 -11.69 -10.40 2.72
CA GLY A 64 -13.10 -10.27 3.11
C GLY A 64 -13.31 -9.55 4.45
N GLU A 65 -14.54 -9.12 4.71
CA GLU A 65 -14.91 -8.47 5.97
C GLU A 65 -14.95 -9.51 7.11
N GLY A 66 -14.09 -9.35 8.12
CA GLY A 66 -14.23 -10.03 9.40
C GLY A 66 -13.47 -11.35 9.61
N GLU A 67 -12.68 -11.85 8.66
CA GLU A 67 -11.89 -13.06 8.88
C GLU A 67 -10.50 -12.76 9.47
N GLN A 68 -10.02 -13.70 10.30
CA GLN A 68 -8.71 -13.64 10.96
C GLN A 68 -7.61 -13.24 9.96
N PHE A 69 -6.72 -12.35 10.37
CA PHE A 69 -5.64 -11.81 9.55
C PHE A 69 -4.75 -12.93 8.99
N ARG A 70 -4.97 -13.29 7.71
CA ARG A 70 -4.30 -14.37 6.97
C ARG A 70 -3.43 -13.84 5.82
N ALA A 71 -2.80 -12.68 6.00
CA ALA A 71 -1.95 -12.06 4.96
C ALA A 71 -0.82 -12.98 4.45
N TYR A 72 -0.35 -13.91 5.27
CA TYR A 72 0.69 -14.89 4.91
C TYR A 72 0.16 -16.17 4.27
N GLU A 73 -1.16 -16.34 4.20
CA GLU A 73 -1.81 -17.53 3.66
C GLU A 73 -2.51 -17.24 2.34
N THR A 74 -2.58 -15.96 1.93
CA THR A 74 -3.08 -15.53 0.63
C THR A 74 -2.27 -16.17 -0.49
N ARG A 75 -2.94 -16.88 -1.38
CA ARG A 75 -2.29 -17.58 -2.48
C ARG A 75 -2.25 -16.74 -3.75
N SER A 76 -1.26 -16.96 -4.60
CA SER A 76 -1.12 -16.21 -5.86
C SER A 76 -2.32 -16.33 -6.79
N ASP A 77 -2.98 -17.50 -6.84
CA ASP A 77 -4.18 -17.72 -7.65
C ASP A 77 -5.38 -16.89 -7.17
N GLU A 78 -5.50 -16.65 -5.87
CA GLU A 78 -6.52 -15.78 -5.30
C GLU A 78 -6.29 -14.33 -5.72
N VAL A 79 -5.06 -13.83 -5.58
CA VAL A 79 -4.68 -12.46 -5.99
C VAL A 79 -4.90 -12.24 -7.48
N VAL A 80 -4.46 -13.19 -8.32
CA VAL A 80 -4.66 -13.13 -9.78
C VAL A 80 -6.16 -13.14 -10.11
N GLY A 81 -6.95 -14.00 -9.45
CA GLY A 81 -8.39 -14.06 -9.65
C GLY A 81 -9.09 -12.75 -9.27
N HIS A 82 -8.62 -12.03 -8.23
CA HIS A 82 -9.11 -10.69 -7.90
C HIS A 82 -8.70 -9.66 -8.96
N LEU A 83 -7.42 -9.63 -9.36
CA LEU A 83 -6.91 -8.69 -10.35
C LEU A 83 -7.59 -8.84 -11.72
N GLN A 84 -7.92 -10.07 -12.15
CA GLN A 84 -8.61 -10.31 -13.43
C GLN A 84 -10.03 -9.74 -13.48
N ARG A 85 -10.68 -9.60 -12.32
CA ARG A 85 -12.02 -9.02 -12.19
C ARG A 85 -12.00 -7.51 -11.93
N PHE A 86 -10.83 -6.98 -11.58
CA PHE A 86 -10.65 -5.58 -11.22
C PHE A 86 -10.33 -4.73 -12.46
N VAL A 87 -11.05 -3.62 -12.63
CA VAL A 87 -10.81 -2.65 -13.70
C VAL A 87 -10.29 -1.36 -13.08
N PRO A 88 -8.97 -1.09 -13.12
CA PRO A 88 -8.42 0.15 -12.58
C PRO A 88 -8.94 1.36 -13.33
N GLN A 89 -9.10 2.47 -12.62
CA GLN A 89 -9.39 3.75 -13.28
C GLN A 89 -8.21 4.16 -14.18
N PRO A 90 -8.46 4.86 -15.31
CA PRO A 90 -7.39 5.40 -16.15
C PRO A 90 -6.43 6.28 -15.34
N ASN A 91 -5.15 6.29 -15.73
CA ASN A 91 -4.09 7.07 -15.09
C ASN A 91 -3.94 6.77 -13.57
N SER A 92 -4.12 5.50 -13.19
CA SER A 92 -3.86 5.00 -11.85
C SER A 92 -3.02 3.73 -11.89
N ALA A 93 -2.41 3.38 -10.76
CA ALA A 93 -1.72 2.12 -10.58
C ALA A 93 -2.43 1.24 -9.55
N VAL A 94 -2.20 -0.07 -9.60
CA VAL A 94 -2.60 -0.98 -8.51
C VAL A 94 -1.41 -1.21 -7.61
N LEU A 95 -1.56 -0.86 -6.33
CA LEU A 95 -0.58 -1.18 -5.29
C LEU A 95 -1.07 -2.39 -4.52
N LEU A 96 -0.36 -3.51 -4.68
CA LEU A 96 -0.50 -4.67 -3.81
C LEU A 96 0.46 -4.49 -2.62
N SER A 97 -0.09 -4.39 -1.41
CA SER A 97 0.70 -4.22 -0.18
C SER A 97 0.50 -5.44 0.72
N GLY A 98 1.56 -6.18 1.03
CA GLY A 98 1.52 -7.40 1.83
C GLY A 98 2.81 -7.60 2.63
N THR A 99 2.80 -8.54 3.59
CA THR A 99 3.99 -8.87 4.41
C THR A 99 4.72 -10.14 3.95
N GLY A 100 4.25 -10.79 2.88
CA GLY A 100 4.81 -12.00 2.29
C GLY A 100 5.45 -11.75 0.93
#